data_AF-A0A959UYX6-F1
#
_entry.id   AF-A0A959UYX6-F1
#
_cell.length_a   1.000
_cell.length_b   1.000
_cell.length_c   1.000
_cell.angle_alpha   90.00
_cell.angle_beta   90.00
_cell.angle_gamma   90.00
#
_symmetry.space_group_name_H-M   'P 1'
#
loop_
_entity.id
_entity.type
_entity.pdbx_description
1 polymer ?
#
loop_
_entity_poly.entity_id
_entity_poly.type
_entity_poly.pdbx_seq_one_letter_code
_entity_poly.pdbx_strand_id
1 'polypeptide(L)'
;ELVRYTGGRHQQAHLAEVVPAGPEHWLAICHLDRRATGEDRSTWLREHDYLSRVWLEQGRVRGFLLPLAGEGLIIADHPAIGLELQRWLLPLKDHITLPTGQPEVHEHLVKQGYSPALAFVRMVREASLEWRAGMVFGW
;
A
#
# COMPACT_ATOMS: atom_id res chain seq x y z
N GLU A 1 0.48 6.70 -13.90
CA GLU A 1 1.87 7.09 -13.54
C GLU A 1 2.07 6.83 -12.05
N LEU A 2 3.30 6.54 -11.65
CA LEU A 2 3.72 6.33 -10.27
C LEU A 2 4.76 7.39 -9.91
N VAL A 3 4.74 7.89 -8.67
CA VAL A 3 5.72 8.86 -8.17
C VAL A 3 6.35 8.34 -6.90
N ARG A 4 7.67 8.40 -6.82
CA ARG A 4 8.46 8.06 -5.63
C ARG A 4 8.70 9.30 -4.79
N TYR A 5 8.50 9.17 -3.49
CA TYR A 5 8.72 10.17 -2.46
C TYR A 5 9.85 9.75 -1.53
N THR A 6 10.76 10.67 -1.20
CA THR A 6 11.94 10.41 -0.33
C THR A 6 12.16 11.54 0.68
N GLY A 7 13.00 11.30 1.69
CA GLY A 7 13.57 12.35 2.55
C GLY A 7 12.65 12.94 3.63
N GLY A 8 11.45 12.41 3.79
CA GLY A 8 10.49 12.89 4.80
C GLY A 8 10.75 12.35 6.21
N ARG A 9 9.95 12.83 7.16
CA ARG A 9 10.00 12.38 8.56
C ARG A 9 8.92 11.34 8.83
N HIS A 10 9.33 10.17 9.30
CA HIS A 10 8.41 9.11 9.68
C HIS A 10 7.60 9.53 10.91
N GLN A 11 6.30 9.30 10.85
CA GLN A 11 5.42 9.40 12.01
C GLN A 11 5.31 8.02 12.65
N GLN A 12 5.24 7.99 13.97
CA GLN A 12 5.01 6.73 14.67
C GLN A 12 3.63 6.18 14.30
N ALA A 13 3.54 4.86 14.19
CA ALA A 13 2.26 4.19 14.03
C ALA A 13 1.58 4.01 15.39
N HIS A 14 0.25 4.12 15.42
CA HIS A 14 -0.46 4.26 16.70
C HIS A 14 -1.74 3.43 16.79
N LEU A 15 -2.27 2.91 15.69
CA LEU A 15 -3.59 2.27 15.68
C LEU A 15 -3.50 0.76 15.92
N ALA A 16 -4.28 0.30 16.91
CA ALA A 16 -4.32 -1.08 17.36
C ALA A 16 -5.00 -2.03 16.36
N GLU A 17 -5.78 -1.47 15.44
CA GLU A 17 -6.44 -2.14 14.34
C GLU A 17 -5.43 -2.71 13.32
N VAL A 18 -4.18 -2.26 13.34
CA VAL A 18 -3.11 -2.81 12.52
C VAL A 18 -2.43 -3.98 13.22
N VAL A 19 -2.78 -5.19 12.81
CA VAL A 19 -2.29 -6.44 13.40
C VAL A 19 -1.38 -7.20 12.42
N PRO A 20 -0.48 -8.07 12.90
CA PRO A 20 0.25 -8.99 12.03
C PRO A 20 -0.70 -9.85 11.21
N ALA A 21 -0.40 -10.07 9.93
CA ALA A 21 -1.26 -10.91 9.10
C ALA A 21 -1.00 -12.41 9.37
N GLY A 22 -2.03 -13.13 9.83
CA GLY A 22 -2.06 -14.59 9.87
C GLY A 22 -2.69 -15.28 8.66
N PRO A 23 -2.61 -16.63 8.58
CA PRO A 23 -3.23 -17.48 7.54
C PRO A 23 -4.69 -17.14 7.22
N GLU A 24 -5.47 -16.79 8.25
CA GLU A 24 -6.89 -16.46 8.19
C GLU A 24 -7.19 -15.20 7.35
N HIS A 25 -6.22 -14.31 7.14
CA HIS A 25 -6.42 -13.06 6.41
C HIS A 25 -6.17 -13.18 4.90
N TRP A 26 -5.49 -14.23 4.44
CA TRP A 26 -4.93 -14.27 3.08
C TRP A 26 -5.98 -14.29 1.97
N LEU A 27 -7.14 -14.88 2.21
CA LEU A 27 -8.25 -14.80 1.27
C LEU A 27 -8.70 -13.35 1.07
N ALA A 28 -8.79 -12.58 2.15
CA ALA A 28 -9.19 -11.18 2.10
C ALA A 28 -8.10 -10.29 1.49
N ILE A 29 -6.81 -10.54 1.81
CA ILE A 29 -5.66 -9.86 1.19
C ILE A 29 -5.67 -10.04 -0.33
N CYS A 30 -5.73 -11.30 -0.81
CA CYS A 30 -5.75 -11.60 -2.25
C CYS A 30 -6.97 -10.97 -2.94
N HIS A 31 -8.14 -11.01 -2.30
CA HIS A 31 -9.34 -10.39 -2.84
C HIS A 31 -9.22 -8.86 -2.92
N LEU A 32 -8.65 -8.22 -1.89
CA LEU A 32 -8.47 -6.77 -1.86
C LEU A 32 -7.44 -6.33 -2.91
N ASP A 33 -6.35 -7.08 -3.06
CA ASP A 33 -5.33 -6.84 -4.08
C ASP A 33 -5.92 -6.91 -5.49
N ARG A 34 -6.66 -7.98 -5.80
CA ARG A 34 -7.32 -8.15 -7.10
C ARG A 34 -8.31 -7.04 -7.39
N ARG A 35 -9.04 -6.57 -6.37
CA ARG A 35 -9.94 -5.41 -6.52
C ARG A 35 -9.19 -4.12 -6.83
N ALA A 36 -7.99 -3.93 -6.28
CA ALA A 36 -7.18 -2.75 -6.52
C ALA A 36 -6.46 -2.80 -7.88
N THR A 37 -5.97 -3.98 -8.27
CA THR A 37 -5.06 -4.12 -9.41
C THR A 37 -5.70 -4.63 -10.69
N GLY A 38 -6.80 -5.38 -10.56
CA GLY A 38 -7.38 -6.19 -11.62
C GLY A 38 -6.63 -7.51 -11.88
N GLU A 39 -5.55 -7.79 -11.14
CA GLU A 39 -4.62 -8.89 -11.40
C GLU A 39 -4.79 -10.02 -10.38
N ASP A 40 -4.51 -11.27 -10.79
CA ASP A 40 -4.35 -12.37 -9.85
C ASP A 40 -2.88 -12.55 -9.47
N ARG A 41 -2.46 -11.85 -8.42
CA ARG A 41 -1.09 -11.90 -7.90
C ARG A 41 -0.94 -12.81 -6.68
N SER A 42 -1.93 -13.67 -6.40
CA SER A 42 -2.07 -14.40 -5.15
C SER A 42 -0.85 -15.24 -4.75
N THR A 43 -0.23 -15.94 -5.71
CA THR A 43 1.01 -16.71 -5.46
C THR A 43 2.14 -15.80 -5.02
N TRP A 44 2.40 -14.73 -5.77
CA TRP A 44 3.46 -13.77 -5.47
C TRP A 44 3.24 -13.05 -4.13
N LEU A 45 2.00 -12.70 -3.80
CA LEU A 45 1.70 -12.06 -2.51
C LEU A 45 2.08 -12.98 -1.32
N ARG A 46 1.83 -14.30 -1.44
CA ARG A 46 2.12 -15.27 -0.38
C ARG A 46 3.62 -15.47 -0.16
N GLU A 47 4.45 -15.23 -1.17
CA GLU A 47 5.91 -15.28 -1.04
C GLU A 47 6.46 -14.12 -0.19
N HIS A 48 5.64 -13.11 0.10
CA HIS A 48 6.02 -11.89 0.83
C HIS A 48 5.22 -11.72 2.13
N ASP A 49 4.91 -12.83 2.81
CA ASP A 49 4.14 -12.83 4.06
C ASP A 49 4.90 -12.26 5.28
N TYR A 50 6.23 -12.21 5.21
CA TYR A 50 7.05 -11.78 6.33
C TYR A 50 6.86 -10.30 6.66
N LEU A 51 6.63 -9.99 7.95
CA LEU A 51 6.28 -8.66 8.47
C LEU A 51 4.99 -8.07 7.87
N SER A 52 4.17 -8.89 7.21
CA SER A 52 2.90 -8.45 6.68
C SER A 52 1.96 -8.02 7.81
N ARG A 53 1.17 -6.98 7.51
CA ARG A 53 0.18 -6.42 8.43
C ARG A 53 -1.14 -6.23 7.72
N VAL A 54 -2.21 -6.32 8.49
CA VAL A 54 -3.57 -6.01 8.02
C VAL A 54 -4.20 -5.00 8.95
N TRP A 55 -5.02 -4.12 8.37
CA TRP A 55 -6.02 -3.39 9.13
C TRP A 55 -7.25 -4.27 9.29
N LEU A 56 -7.58 -4.59 10.53
CA LEU A 56 -8.73 -5.41 10.89
C LEU A 56 -9.79 -4.55 11.59
N GLU A 57 -10.97 -4.44 10.97
CA GLU A 57 -12.11 -3.73 11.54
C GLU A 57 -13.32 -4.67 11.55
N GLN A 58 -13.89 -4.95 12.72
CA GLN A 58 -15.06 -5.83 12.86
C GLN A 58 -14.88 -7.21 12.19
N GLY A 59 -13.67 -7.76 12.25
CA GLY A 59 -13.33 -9.06 11.63
C GLY A 59 -13.11 -9.00 10.11
N ARG A 60 -13.13 -7.81 9.50
CA ARG A 60 -12.89 -7.60 8.07
C ARG A 60 -11.53 -6.95 7.83
N VAL A 61 -10.77 -7.52 6.89
CA VAL A 61 -9.55 -6.87 6.37
C VAL A 61 -9.95 -5.74 5.42
N ARG A 62 -9.52 -4.52 5.75
CA ARG A 62 -9.81 -3.30 4.98
C ARG A 62 -8.58 -2.67 4.33
N GLY A 63 -7.42 -3.09 4.76
CA GLY A 63 -6.15 -2.77 4.14
C GLY A 63 -5.07 -3.75 4.55
N PHE A 64 -4.00 -3.82 3.79
CA PHE A 64 -2.83 -4.62 4.11
C PHE A 64 -1.55 -3.93 3.67
N LEU A 65 -0.46 -4.31 4.33
CA LEU A 65 0.90 -3.90 4.05
C LEU A 65 1.76 -5.16 3.91
N LEU A 66 2.47 -5.28 2.79
CA LEU A 66 3.55 -6.25 2.59
C LEU A 66 4.87 -5.49 2.41
N PRO A 67 5.66 -5.28 3.49
CA PRO A 67 6.84 -4.41 3.43
C PRO A 67 7.94 -4.91 2.47
N LEU A 68 8.00 -6.22 2.23
CA LEU A 68 9.00 -6.86 1.39
C LEU A 68 8.54 -7.07 -0.05
N ALA A 69 7.26 -6.83 -0.35
CA ALA A 69 6.74 -6.92 -1.70
C ALA A 69 7.15 -5.66 -2.48
N GLY A 70 8.16 -5.79 -3.35
CA GLY A 70 8.70 -4.66 -4.12
C GLY A 70 9.30 -3.57 -3.21
N GLU A 71 8.82 -2.34 -3.36
CA GLU A 71 9.24 -1.20 -2.52
C GLU A 71 8.34 -1.02 -1.28
N GLY A 72 7.40 -1.95 -1.05
CA GLY A 72 6.44 -1.91 0.05
C GLY A 72 5.03 -1.74 -0.48
N LEU A 73 4.34 -2.86 -0.72
CA LEU A 73 2.97 -2.85 -1.21
C LEU A 73 2.01 -2.48 -0.09
N ILE A 74 1.20 -1.45 -0.32
CA ILE A 74 0.09 -1.07 0.56
C ILE A 74 -1.18 -0.94 -0.26
N ILE A 75 -2.18 -1.73 0.08
CA ILE A 75 -3.53 -1.63 -0.50
C ILE A 75 -4.53 -1.38 0.62
N ALA A 76 -5.44 -0.44 0.43
CA ALA A 76 -6.52 -0.15 1.37
C ALA A 76 -7.79 0.29 0.63
N ASP A 77 -8.96 0.03 1.23
CA ASP A 77 -10.25 0.49 0.70
C ASP A 77 -10.65 1.89 1.20
N HIS A 78 -9.82 2.52 2.04
CA HIS A 78 -10.07 3.84 2.59
C HIS A 78 -8.76 4.63 2.83
N PRO A 79 -8.70 5.94 2.52
CA PRO A 79 -7.49 6.75 2.67
C PRO A 79 -6.87 6.72 4.06
N ALA A 80 -7.67 6.90 5.11
CA ALA A 80 -7.17 6.88 6.49
C ALA A 80 -6.42 5.58 6.86
N ILE A 81 -6.88 4.44 6.32
CA ILE A 81 -6.26 3.14 6.55
C ILE A 81 -4.92 3.05 5.80
N GLY A 82 -4.92 3.48 4.53
CA GLY A 82 -3.70 3.51 3.72
C GLY A 82 -2.62 4.40 4.33
N LEU A 83 -2.98 5.59 4.81
CA LEU A 83 -2.07 6.51 5.49
C LEU A 83 -1.52 5.94 6.80
N GLU A 84 -2.34 5.26 7.60
CA GLU A 84 -1.81 4.59 8.81
C GLU A 84 -0.84 3.46 8.44
N LEU A 85 -1.13 2.66 7.41
CA LEU A 85 -0.23 1.61 6.95
C LEU A 85 1.10 2.17 6.42
N GLN A 86 1.11 3.38 5.83
CA GLN A 86 2.37 4.06 5.46
C GLN A 86 3.25 4.34 6.69
N ARG A 87 2.66 4.70 7.84
CA ARG A 87 3.41 4.93 9.08
C ARG A 87 4.09 3.67 9.60
N TRP A 88 3.56 2.48 9.26
CA TRP A 88 4.22 1.20 9.55
C TRP A 88 5.33 0.86 8.54
N LEU A 89 5.18 1.25 7.27
CA LEU A 89 6.17 0.99 6.22
C LEU A 89 7.39 1.90 6.33
N LEU A 90 7.16 3.20 6.51
CA LEU A 90 8.19 4.23 6.34
C LEU A 90 9.36 4.13 7.35
N PRO A 91 9.20 3.60 8.58
CA PRO A 91 10.35 3.27 9.43
C PRO A 91 11.25 2.15 8.88
N LEU A 92 10.73 1.30 7.97
CA LEU A 92 11.45 0.20 7.32
C LEU A 92 12.00 0.58 5.94
N LYS A 93 11.39 1.57 5.29
CA LYS A 93 11.72 2.05 3.94
C LYS A 93 11.80 3.57 3.95
N ASP A 94 12.95 4.11 3.54
CA ASP A 94 13.21 5.56 3.48
C ASP A 94 12.44 6.29 2.36
N HIS A 95 11.69 5.53 1.55
CA HIS A 95 10.93 6.03 0.42
C HIS A 95 9.62 5.25 0.24
N ILE A 96 8.72 5.83 -0.56
CA ILE A 96 7.48 5.17 -0.97
C ILE A 96 7.11 5.56 -2.40
N THR A 97 6.60 4.60 -3.16
CA THR A 97 6.10 4.83 -4.52
C THR A 97 4.59 4.65 -4.51
N LEU A 98 3.84 5.62 -5.06
CA LEU A 98 2.38 5.53 -5.17
C LEU A 98 1.87 6.12 -6.49
N PRO A 99 0.67 5.72 -6.95
CA PRO A 99 0.06 6.28 -8.16
C PRO A 99 -0.30 7.75 -8.01
N THR A 100 -0.22 8.51 -9.12
CA THR A 100 -0.59 9.93 -9.19
C THR A 100 -2.07 10.24 -8.94
N GLY A 101 -2.93 9.22 -8.89
CA GLY A 101 -4.39 9.37 -8.83
C GLY A 101 -4.97 9.76 -7.46
N GLN A 102 -4.15 10.16 -6.48
CA GLN A 102 -4.57 10.44 -5.11
C GLN A 102 -3.97 11.74 -4.57
N PRO A 103 -4.46 12.92 -5.01
CA PRO A 103 -3.85 14.22 -4.66
C PRO A 103 -3.72 14.43 -3.14
N GLU A 104 -4.71 13.98 -2.38
CA GLU A 104 -4.74 14.07 -0.91
C GLU A 104 -3.56 13.34 -0.24
N VAL A 105 -3.18 12.17 -0.77
CA VAL A 105 -2.05 11.38 -0.26
C VAL A 105 -0.72 12.04 -0.60
N HIS A 106 -0.61 12.61 -1.80
CA HIS A 106 0.57 13.38 -2.21
C HIS A 106 0.77 14.62 -1.33
N GLU A 107 -0.30 15.37 -1.07
CA GLU A 107 -0.25 16.52 -0.15
C GLU A 107 0.15 16.10 1.26
N HIS A 108 -0.36 14.95 1.73
CA HIS A 108 -0.01 14.42 3.05
C HIS A 108 1.49 14.13 3.17
N LEU A 109 2.08 13.46 2.18
CA LEU A 109 3.52 13.17 2.15
C LEU A 109 4.36 14.44 2.10
N VAL A 110 3.96 15.43 1.28
CA VAL A 110 4.64 16.73 1.23
C VAL A 110 4.58 17.46 2.59
N LYS A 111 3.43 17.44 3.27
CA LYS A 111 3.29 18.00 4.64
C LYS A 111 4.19 17.29 5.66
N GLN A 112 4.52 16.02 5.44
CA GLN A 112 5.47 15.25 6.25
C GLN A 112 6.95 15.49 5.87
N GLY A 113 7.21 16.32 4.86
CA GLY A 113 8.56 16.67 4.39
C GLY A 113 9.10 15.75 3.31
N TYR A 114 8.29 14.84 2.76
CA TYR A 114 8.71 14.05 1.61
C TYR A 114 8.72 14.88 0.34
N SER A 115 9.73 14.65 -0.50
CA SER A 115 9.86 15.29 -1.81
C SER A 115 9.71 14.27 -2.94
N PRO A 116 9.02 14.61 -4.04
CA PRO A 116 8.96 13.73 -5.21
C PRO A 116 10.36 13.65 -5.85
N ALA A 117 10.85 12.43 -6.06
CA ALA A 117 12.21 12.18 -6.55
C ALA A 117 12.23 11.59 -7.98
N LEU A 118 11.31 10.67 -8.29
CA LEU A 118 11.25 9.95 -9.56
C LEU A 118 9.81 9.68 -9.98
N ALA A 119 9.57 9.67 -11.28
CA ALA A 119 8.31 9.27 -11.89
C ALA A 119 8.49 8.03 -12.77
N PHE A 120 7.54 7.09 -12.68
CA PHE A 120 7.54 5.83 -13.43
C PHE A 120 6.22 5.65 -14.18
N VAL A 121 6.29 4.96 -15.31
CA VAL A 121 5.09 4.60 -16.09
C VAL A 121 4.77 3.13 -15.83
N ARG A 122 3.56 2.85 -15.33
CA ARG A 122 3.05 1.47 -15.25
C ARG A 122 2.81 0.97 -16.67
N MET A 123 3.52 -0.07 -17.08
CA MET A 123 3.33 -0.73 -18.37
C MET A 123 2.21 -1.77 -18.24
N VAL A 124 1.29 -1.79 -19.20
CA VAL A 124 0.17 -2.74 -19.24
C VAL A 124 0.11 -3.33 -20.64
N ARG A 125 0.10 -4.65 -20.74
CA ARG A 125 -0.05 -5.38 -22.00
C ARG A 125 -1.45 -5.98 -22.07
N GLU A 126 -2.46 -5.11 -22.21
CA GLU A 126 -3.87 -5.33 -22.58
C GLU A 126 -4.74 -4.20 -22.01
N ALA A 127 -5.84 -3.84 -22.70
CA ALA A 127 -6.60 -2.62 -22.40
C ALA A 127 -7.59 -2.74 -21.21
N SER A 128 -7.81 -3.93 -20.64
CA SER A 128 -8.98 -4.20 -19.78
C SER A 128 -8.69 -4.43 -18.28
N LEU A 129 -7.50 -4.09 -17.79
CA LEU A 129 -7.24 -4.17 -16.34
C LEU A 129 -7.94 -3.01 -15.60
N GLU A 130 -8.95 -3.34 -14.79
CA GLU A 130 -9.59 -2.39 -13.85
C GLU A 130 -8.61 -1.98 -12.73
N TRP A 131 -7.68 -1.09 -13.06
CA TRP A 131 -6.73 -0.52 -12.12
C TRP A 131 -7.39 0.58 -11.27
N ARG A 132 -7.47 0.37 -9.96
CA ARG A 132 -8.06 1.32 -9.00
C ARG A 132 -6.95 2.00 -8.21
N ALA A 133 -6.32 3.00 -8.83
CA ALA A 133 -5.24 3.79 -8.25
C ALA A 133 -5.55 4.32 -6.84
N GLY A 134 -6.81 4.67 -6.57
CA GLY A 134 -7.29 5.17 -5.26
C GLY A 134 -7.25 4.17 -4.11
N MET A 135 -6.92 2.89 -4.39
CA MET A 135 -6.76 1.86 -3.35
C MET A 135 -5.29 1.58 -3.03
N VAL A 136 -4.34 2.19 -3.73
CA VAL A 136 -2.92 1.82 -3.70
C VAL A 136 -2.11 2.92 -3.03
N PHE A 137 -1.61 2.66 -1.84
CA PHE A 137 -0.89 3.63 -1.01
C PHE A 137 0.62 3.38 -0.96
N GLY A 138 1.08 2.27 -1.57
CA GLY A 138 2.47 1.86 -1.73
C GLY A 138 2.53 0.78 -2.82
N TRP A 139 3.55 0.83 -3.69
CA TRP A 139 3.69 -0.05 -4.85
C TRP A 139 5.11 -0.59 -4.98
#